data_AF-A0A3L6G821-F1
#
_entry.id   AF-A0A3L6G821-F1
#
_cell.length_a   1.000
_cell.length_b   1.000
_cell.length_c   1.000
_cell.angle_alpha   90.00
_cell.angle_beta   90.00
_cell.angle_gamma   90.00
#
_symmetry.space_group_name_H-M   'P 1'
#
loop_
_entity.id
_entity.type
_entity.pdbx_description
1 polymer ?
#
loop_
_entity_poly.entity_id
_entity_poly.type
_entity_poly.pdbx_seq_one_letter_code
_entity_poly.pdbx_strand_id
1 'polypeptide(L)'
;MAPLRRWADLPADLLCRIGDRLDLKWYASARGVCTAWRCALPPPSPALLVVADDARCCPYAASLPTRRSFELTAIVLGSRCIGSSNG
;
A
#
# COMPACT_ATOMS: atom_id res chain seq x y z
N MET A 1 -14.95 29.54 15.35
CA MET A 1 -13.90 28.52 15.14
C MET A 1 -14.57 27.21 14.80
N ALA A 2 -14.17 26.54 13.71
CA ALA A 2 -14.72 25.23 13.40
C ALA A 2 -14.21 24.21 14.44
N PRO A 3 -15.06 23.28 14.91
CA PRO A 3 -14.62 22.26 15.85
C PRO A 3 -13.54 21.38 15.21
N LEU A 4 -12.49 21.07 15.97
CA LEU A 4 -11.47 20.11 15.55
C LEU A 4 -12.13 18.74 15.35
N ARG A 5 -12.27 18.32 14.10
CA ARG A 5 -12.80 16.99 13.76
C ARG A 5 -11.74 15.93 14.04
N ARG A 6 -12.17 14.79 14.59
CA ARG A 6 -11.26 13.66 14.79
C ARG A 6 -10.93 13.06 13.43
N TRP A 7 -9.68 12.64 13.26
CA TRP A 7 -9.23 11.89 12.09
C TRP A 7 -10.02 10.59 11.86
N ALA A 8 -10.62 10.03 12.91
CA ALA A 8 -11.52 8.88 12.83
C ALA A 8 -12.84 9.20 12.09
N ASP A 9 -13.28 10.46 12.07
CA ASP A 9 -14.55 10.91 11.48
C ASP A 9 -14.37 11.41 10.03
N LEU A 10 -13.21 11.14 9.43
CA LEU A 10 -12.92 11.56 8.08
C LEU A 10 -13.81 10.81 7.07
N PRO A 11 -14.39 11.48 6.07
CA PRO A 11 -15.15 10.80 5.02
C PRO A 11 -14.31 9.74 4.31
N ALA A 12 -14.91 8.58 4.04
CA ALA A 12 -14.22 7.45 3.40
C ALA A 12 -13.57 7.83 2.06
N ASP A 13 -14.23 8.67 1.25
CA ASP A 13 -13.69 9.12 -0.04
C ASP A 13 -12.38 9.90 0.11
N LEU A 14 -12.29 10.73 1.14
CA LEU A 14 -11.10 11.54 1.40
C LEU A 14 -9.97 10.66 1.94
N LEU A 15 -10.34 9.71 2.80
CA LEU A 15 -9.42 8.72 3.34
C LEU A 15 -8.86 7.78 2.25
N CYS A 16 -9.69 7.41 1.27
CA CYS A 16 -9.26 6.68 0.07
C CYS A 16 -8.25 7.48 -0.77
N ARG A 17 -8.52 8.77 -1.03
CA ARG A 17 -7.60 9.65 -1.78
C ARG A 17 -6.27 9.85 -1.07
N ILE A 18 -6.26 9.87 0.27
CA ILE A 18 -5.03 9.87 1.05
C ILE A 18 -4.31 8.54 0.83
N GLY A 19 -5.03 7.42 1.02
CA GLY A 19 -4.50 6.07 0.82
C GLY A 19 -3.89 5.84 -0.57
N ASP A 20 -4.46 6.42 -1.63
CA ASP A 20 -3.94 6.31 -3.01
C ASP A 20 -2.56 6.96 -3.18
N ARG A 21 -2.15 7.85 -2.27
CA ARG A 21 -0.84 8.52 -2.29
C ARG A 21 0.16 7.94 -1.29
N LEU A 22 -0.24 6.92 -0.53
CA LEU A 22 0.63 6.27 0.45
C LEU A 22 1.32 5.06 -0.18
N ASP A 23 2.62 4.93 0.08
CA ASP A 23 3.34 3.70 -0.20
C ASP A 23 2.72 2.53 0.57
N LEU A 24 2.95 1.31 0.11
CA LEU A 24 2.33 0.10 0.67
C LEU A 24 2.52 -0.03 2.19
N LYS A 25 3.70 0.33 2.70
CA LYS A 25 4.01 0.34 4.15
C LYS A 25 3.09 1.29 4.91
N TRP A 26 2.98 2.53 4.44
CA TRP A 26 2.17 3.57 5.07
C TRP A 26 0.68 3.29 4.92
N TYR A 27 0.27 2.74 3.78
CA TYR A 27 -1.09 2.29 3.53
C TYR A 27 -1.52 1.20 4.53
N ALA A 28 -0.66 0.20 4.75
CA ALA A 28 -0.90 -0.86 5.72
C ALA A 28 -1.01 -0.32 7.14
N SER A 29 -0.12 0.62 7.53
CA SER A 29 -0.21 1.30 8.83
C SER A 29 -1.49 2.11 8.98
N ALA A 30 -1.89 2.89 7.98
CA ALA A 30 -3.13 3.68 8.00
C ALA A 30 -4.36 2.77 8.18
N ARG A 31 -4.42 1.66 7.44
CA ARG A 31 -5.49 0.66 7.59
C ARG A 31 -5.55 0.01 8.97
N GLY A 32 -4.44 0.03 9.71
CA GLY A 32 -4.33 -0.51 11.07
C GLY A 32 -4.87 0.42 12.17
N VAL A 33 -5.05 1.72 11.91
CA VAL A 33 -5.34 2.74 12.94
C VAL A 33 -6.61 2.46 13.74
N CYS A 34 -7.72 2.18 13.05
CA CYS A 34 -8.99 1.86 13.69
C CYS A 34 -9.91 1.10 12.73
N THR A 35 -11.05 0.62 13.23
CA THR A 35 -12.06 -0.10 12.44
C THR A 35 -12.63 0.76 11.31
N ALA A 36 -12.92 2.04 11.56
CA ALA A 36 -13.44 2.95 10.53
C ALA A 36 -12.46 3.10 9.35
N TRP A 37 -11.17 3.28 9.64
CA TRP A 37 -10.12 3.37 8.62
C TRP A 37 -9.94 2.04 7.90
N ARG A 38 -10.02 0.91 8.62
CA ARG A 38 -9.93 -0.43 8.04
C ARG A 38 -11.08 -0.75 7.09
N CYS A 39 -12.28 -0.26 7.37
CA CYS A 39 -13.46 -0.40 6.52
C CYS A 39 -13.39 0.50 5.29
N ALA A 40 -12.89 1.73 5.44
CA ALA A 40 -12.73 2.67 4.33
C ALA A 40 -11.56 2.30 3.40
N LEU A 41 -10.47 1.75 3.93
CA LEU A 41 -9.31 1.31 3.17
C LEU A 41 -9.44 -0.17 2.79
N PRO A 42 -9.77 -0.50 1.52
CA PRO A 42 -9.90 -1.89 1.11
C PRO A 42 -8.57 -2.65 1.34
N PRO A 43 -8.64 -3.96 1.59
CA PRO A 43 -7.43 -4.77 1.67
C PRO A 43 -6.58 -4.56 0.42
N PRO A 44 -5.25 -4.44 0.55
CA PRO A 44 -4.39 -4.55 -0.60
C PRO A 44 -4.69 -5.93 -1.20
N SER A 45 -5.31 -5.95 -2.39
CA SER A 45 -5.57 -7.22 -3.08
C SER A 45 -4.23 -7.83 -3.45
N PRO A 46 -4.14 -9.15 -3.68
CA PRO A 46 -2.89 -9.79 -4.09
C PRO A 46 -2.27 -8.99 -5.24
N ALA A 47 -1.16 -8.34 -4.93
CA ALA A 47 -0.50 -7.43 -5.85
C ALA A 47 0.41 -8.24 -6.76
N LEU A 48 0.24 -8.05 -8.07
CA LEU A 48 1.12 -8.58 -9.09
C LEU A 48 2.42 -7.76 -9.03
N LEU A 49 3.53 -8.43 -8.71
CA LEU A 49 4.85 -7.81 -8.75
C LEU A 49 5.29 -7.70 -10.20
N VAL A 50 5.49 -6.48 -10.66
CA VAL A 50 6.01 -6.17 -12.00
C VAL A 50 7.43 -5.64 -11.81
N VAL A 51 8.40 -6.31 -12.44
CA VAL A 51 9.79 -5.84 -12.52
C VAL A 51 9.95 -5.20 -13.89
N ALA A 52 10.13 -3.89 -13.94
CA ALA A 52 10.46 -3.20 -15.18
C ALA A 52 11.93 -3.48 -15.53
N ASP A 53 12.17 -3.99 -16.74
CA ASP A 53 13.49 -4.27 -17.31
C ASP A 53 14.08 -2.99 -17.91
N ASP A 54 14.46 -2.06 -17.05
CA ASP A 54 15.35 -0.96 -17.42
C ASP A 54 16.54 -0.99 -16.44
N ALA A 55 17.66 -0.37 -16.78
CA ALA A 55 18.95 -0.49 -16.08
C ALA A 55 18.93 -0.13 -14.56
N ARG A 56 17.77 0.27 -14.03
CA ARG A 56 17.42 0.34 -12.62
C ARG A 56 16.21 -0.57 -12.38
N CYS A 57 16.40 -1.71 -11.73
CA CYS A 57 15.28 -2.52 -11.27
C CYS A 57 14.46 -1.70 -10.26
N CYS A 58 13.40 -1.06 -10.72
CA CYS A 58 12.39 -0.40 -9.91
C CYS A 58 11.20 -1.37 -9.77
N PRO A 59 11.21 -2.26 -8.76
CA PRO A 59 10.11 -3.19 -8.55
C PRO A 59 8.84 -2.41 -8.23
N TYR A 60 7.73 -2.90 -8.75
CA TYR A 60 6.43 -2.27 -8.56
C TYR A 60 5.38 -3.31 -8.21
N ALA A 61 4.50 -3.01 -7.26
CA ALA A 61 3.39 -3.86 -6.89
C ALA A 61 2.08 -3.28 -7.43
N ALA A 62 1.39 -4.00 -8.31
CA ALA A 62 0.09 -3.57 -8.86
C ALA A 62 -1.05 -4.45 -8.36
N SER A 63 -2.05 -3.85 -7.73
CA SER A 63 -3.30 -4.50 -7.33
C SER A 63 -4.38 -4.21 -8.38
N LEU A 64 -4.64 -5.19 -9.25
CA LEU A 64 -5.65 -5.08 -10.32
C LEU A 64 -7.07 -4.87 -9.79
N PRO A 65 -7.56 -5.59 -8.76
CA PRO A 65 -8.93 -5.42 -8.27
C PRO A 65 -9.19 -4.03 -7.69
N THR A 66 -8.16 -3.41 -7.09
CA THR A 66 -8.27 -2.05 -6.55
C THR A 66 -7.78 -0.98 -7.52
N ARG A 67 -7.32 -1.36 -8.72
CA ARG A 67 -6.61 -0.47 -9.68
C ARG A 67 -5.55 0.41 -9.01
N ARG A 68 -4.78 -0.18 -8.09
CA ARG A 68 -3.72 0.52 -7.34
C ARG A 68 -2.36 -0.04 -7.65
N SER A 69 -1.37 0.76 -7.34
CA SER A 69 -0.07 0.66 -7.93
C SER A 69 0.88 1.27 -6.87
N PHE A 70 1.87 0.50 -6.40
CA PHE A 70 2.79 0.90 -5.32
C PHE A 70 4.24 0.72 -5.75
N GLU A 71 5.04 1.77 -5.59
CA GLU A 71 6.48 1.68 -5.80
C GLU A 71 7.11 0.89 -4.64
N LEU A 72 7.96 -0.08 -4.99
CA LEU A 72 8.73 -0.82 -4.02
C LEU A 72 10.16 -0.30 -4.04
N THR A 73 10.77 -0.24 -2.85
CA THR A 73 12.21 0.00 -2.75
C THR A 73 12.93 -1.05 -3.59
N ALA A 74 13.89 -0.60 -4.41
CA ALA A 74 14.69 -1.48 -5.25
C ALA A 74 15.18 -2.68 -4.44
N ILE A 75 14.87 -3.88 -4.91
CA ILE A 75 15.52 -5.08 -4.41
C ILE A 75 16.97 -4.91 -4.79
N VAL A 76 17.84 -4.67 -3.81
CA VAL A 76 19.29 -4.66 -4.04
C VAL A 76 19.61 -5.98 -4.72
N LEU A 77 20.05 -5.91 -5.98
CA LEU A 77 20.41 -7.05 -6.81
C LEU A 77 21.62 -7.73 -6.14
N GLY A 78 21.36 -8.65 -5.21
CA GLY A 78 22.37 -9.19 -4.28
C GLY A 78 21.85 -9.50 -2.87
N SER A 79 20.69 -8.96 -2.49
CA SER A 79 19.93 -9.41 -1.33
C SER A 79 19.41 -10.82 -1.60
N ARG A 80 19.96 -11.81 -0.92
CA ARG A 80 19.54 -13.20 -1.03
C ARG A 80 18.13 -13.31 -0.45
N CYS A 81 17.12 -13.35 -1.32
CA CYS A 81 15.75 -13.68 -0.91
C CYS A 81 15.77 -15.13 -0.39
N ILE A 82 15.84 -15.31 0.93
CA ILE A 82 15.67 -16.62 1.55
C ILE A 82 14.17 -16.93 1.50
N GLY A 83 13.78 -17.64 0.45
CA GLY A 83 12.43 -18.17 0.31
C GLY A 83 12.17 -19.26 1.34
N SER A 84 11.01 -19.17 1.99
CA SER A 84 10.40 -20.25 2.77
C SER A 84 10.27 -21.48 1.87
N SER A 85 11.04 -22.53 2.11
CA SER A 85 10.77 -23.84 1.52
C SER A 85 9.48 -24.38 2.14
N ASN A 86 8.60 -24.96 1.33
CA ASN A 86 7.48 -25.76 1.85
C ASN A 86 7.99 -26.79 2.86
N GLY A 87 7.44 -26.75 4.07
CA GLY A 87 7.44 -27.82 5.06
C GLY A 87 6.02 -28.00 5.55
#